data_AF-A0A928KND0-F1
#
_entry.id   AF-A0A928KND0-F1
#
_cell.length_a   1.000
_cell.length_b   1.000
_cell.length_c   1.000
_cell.angle_alpha   90.00
_cell.angle_beta   90.00
_cell.angle_gamma   90.00
#
_symmetry.space_group_name_H-M   'P 1'
#
loop_
_entity.id
_entity.type
_entity.pdbx_description
1 polymer ?
#
loop_
_entity_poly.entity_id
_entity_poly.type
_entity_poly.pdbx_seq_one_letter_code
_entity_poly.pdbx_strand_id
1 'polypeptide(L)'
;MLCLIIPILIYNASFGIISLASTIISLIFVGGLYLLIGLLLVKNPPATAKNVAYQYTAPATPVQNAYNPQANNYYAEPAQPVPPTQSIADEIIKLKSLMDQGIITPEEFEAKKKELLNI
;
A
#
# COMPACT_ATOMS: atom_id res chain seq x y z
N MET A 1 65.35 2.23 14.68
CA MET A 1 64.32 3.22 14.28
C MET A 1 63.65 2.91 12.95
N LEU A 2 64.34 2.39 11.93
CA LEU A 2 63.76 2.07 10.61
C LEU A 2 62.60 1.04 10.65
N CYS A 3 62.63 0.10 11.61
CA CYS A 3 61.62 -0.97 11.74
C CYS A 3 60.21 -0.46 12.08
N LEU A 4 60.07 0.74 12.67
CA LEU A 4 58.77 1.35 13.00
C LEU A 4 58.27 2.28 11.89
N ILE A 5 59.12 2.69 10.95
CA ILE A 5 58.77 3.68 9.92
C ILE A 5 57.93 3.02 8.80
N ILE A 6 58.25 1.78 8.43
CA ILE A 6 57.53 1.02 7.40
C ILE A 6 56.04 0.82 7.74
N PRO A 7 55.66 0.31 8.94
CA PRO A 7 54.25 0.15 9.28
C PRO A 7 53.49 1.48 9.38
N ILE A 8 54.15 2.56 9.81
CA ILE A 8 53.55 3.90 9.87
C ILE A 8 53.27 4.45 8.46
N LEU A 9 54.20 4.26 7.51
CA LEU A 9 53.99 4.67 6.12
C LEU A 9 52.83 3.92 5.47
N ILE A 10 52.73 2.61 5.71
CA ILE A 10 51.65 1.76 5.19
C ILE A 10 50.30 2.18 5.78
N TYR A 11 50.24 2.41 7.09
CA TYR A 11 49.02 2.84 7.76
C TYR A 11 48.48 4.17 7.20
N ASN A 12 49.36 5.17 7.02
CA ASN A 12 48.98 6.48 6.48
C ASN A 12 48.53 6.39 5.01
N ALA A 13 49.18 5.57 4.19
CA ALA A 13 48.78 5.34 2.81
C ALA A 13 47.42 4.62 2.70
N SER A 14 47.19 3.60 3.53
CA SER A 14 45.92 2.87 3.56
C SER A 14 44.76 3.74 4.07
N PHE A 15 44.98 4.54 5.11
CA PHE A 15 43.94 5.41 5.67
C PHE A 15 43.41 6.45 4.65
N GLY A 16 44.30 7.05 3.86
CA GLY A 16 43.92 8.02 2.83
C GLY A 16 43.04 7.41 1.72
N ILE A 17 43.38 6.21 1.24
CA ILE A 17 42.63 5.53 0.17
C ILE A 17 41.26 5.05 0.68
N ILE A 18 41.20 4.52 1.91
CA ILE A 18 39.96 4.07 2.53
C ILE A 18 39.00 5.26 2.75
N SER A 19 39.52 6.41 3.18
CA SER A 19 38.72 7.64 3.35
C SER A 19 38.14 8.16 2.03
N LEU A 20 38.92 8.15 0.95
CA LEU A 20 38.46 8.58 -0.36
C LEU A 20 37.42 7.62 -0.96
N ALA A 21 37.63 6.30 -0.82
CA ALA A 21 36.65 5.32 -1.29
C ALA A 21 35.31 5.44 -0.55
N SER A 22 35.35 5.63 0.79
CA SER A 22 34.14 5.77 1.59
C SER A 22 33.31 7.01 1.24
N THR A 23 33.97 8.15 0.97
CA THR A 23 33.28 9.39 0.56
C THR A 23 32.62 9.24 -0.81
N ILE A 24 33.30 8.62 -1.78
CA ILE A 24 32.74 8.37 -3.11
C ILE A 24 31.55 7.40 -3.04
N ILE A 25 31.67 6.30 -2.30
CA ILE A 25 30.59 5.33 -2.11
C ILE A 25 29.37 6.00 -1.46
N SER A 26 29.60 6.88 -0.48
CA SER A 26 28.53 7.64 0.18
C SER A 26 27.83 8.60 -0.78
N LEU A 27 28.56 9.31 -1.66
CA LEU A 27 27.97 10.20 -2.65
C LEU A 27 27.14 9.45 -3.69
N ILE A 28 27.60 8.27 -4.13
CA ILE A 28 26.86 7.42 -5.08
C ILE A 28 25.58 6.87 -4.42
N PHE A 29 25.66 6.39 -3.17
CA PHE A 29 24.49 5.89 -2.45
C PHE A 29 23.49 6.99 -2.15
N VAL A 30 23.94 8.15 -1.66
CA VAL A 30 23.06 9.29 -1.36
C VAL A 30 22.44 9.80 -2.66
N GLY A 31 23.23 10.08 -3.70
CA GLY A 31 22.71 10.57 -4.98
C GLY A 31 21.77 9.58 -5.68
N GLY A 32 22.13 8.30 -5.69
CA GLY A 32 21.30 7.23 -6.25
C GLY A 32 19.99 7.05 -5.47
N LEU A 33 20.04 7.12 -4.14
CA LEU A 33 18.86 7.06 -3.28
C LEU A 33 17.95 8.27 -3.49
N TYR A 34 18.50 9.48 -3.59
CA TYR A 34 17.74 10.69 -3.89
C TYR A 34 17.07 10.63 -5.27
N LEU A 35 17.76 10.12 -6.30
CA LEU A 35 17.20 9.94 -7.64
C LEU A 35 16.07 8.91 -7.65
N LEU A 36 16.26 7.78 -6.94
CA LEU A 36 15.26 6.72 -6.83
C LEU A 36 14.01 7.21 -6.09
N ILE A 37 14.18 7.89 -4.95
CA ILE A 37 13.07 8.48 -4.17
C ILE A 37 12.33 9.53 -5.01
N GLY A 38 13.05 10.40 -5.71
CA GLY A 38 12.45 11.39 -6.62
C GLY A 38 11.60 10.75 -7.73
N LEU A 39 12.06 9.64 -8.31
CA LEU A 39 11.31 8.90 -9.33
C LEU A 39 10.05 8.22 -8.76
N LEU A 40 10.11 7.70 -7.53
CA LEU A 40 8.96 7.09 -6.86
C LEU A 40 7.89 8.12 -6.48
N LEU A 41 8.29 9.33 -6.08
CA LEU A 41 7.36 10.43 -5.76
C LEU A 41 6.70 11.03 -7.01
N VAL A 42 7.38 11.07 -8.15
CA VAL A 42 6.78 11.52 -9.43
C VAL A 42 5.73 10.54 -9.95
N LYS A 43 5.89 9.24 -9.70
CA LYS A 43 4.96 8.20 -10.19
C LYS A 43 3.69 8.06 -9.34
N ASN A 44 3.73 8.47 -8.08
CA ASN A 44 2.58 8.46 -7.17
C ASN A 44 2.38 9.88 -6.63
N PRO A 45 1.61 10.75 -7.32
CA PRO A 45 1.28 12.06 -6.76
C PRO A 45 0.70 11.85 -5.34
N PRO A 46 1.10 12.65 -4.34
CA PRO A 46 0.49 12.56 -3.02
C PRO A 46 -1.01 12.69 -3.22
N ALA A 47 -1.76 11.71 -2.74
CA ALA A 47 -3.21 11.74 -2.81
C ALA A 47 -3.66 13.05 -2.17
N THR A 48 -3.99 14.04 -3.00
CA THR A 48 -4.81 15.16 -2.57
C THR A 48 -6.04 14.49 -2.03
N ALA A 49 -6.17 14.49 -0.70
CA ALA A 49 -7.35 14.02 -0.02
C ALA A 49 -8.51 14.79 -0.65
N LYS A 50 -9.22 14.14 -1.58
CA LYS A 50 -10.54 14.59 -1.96
C LYS A 50 -11.32 14.47 -0.68
N ASN A 51 -11.51 15.60 -0.02
CA ASN A 51 -12.44 15.79 1.07
C ASN A 51 -13.76 15.15 0.62
N VAL A 52 -13.97 13.92 1.07
CA VAL A 52 -15.26 13.24 1.04
C VAL A 52 -16.16 14.08 1.93
N ALA A 53 -16.82 15.06 1.31
CA ALA A 53 -18.03 15.61 1.88
C ALA A 53 -18.94 14.42 2.12
N TYR A 54 -19.17 14.10 3.39
CA TYR A 54 -20.16 13.11 3.76
C TYR A 54 -21.49 13.58 3.18
N GLN A 55 -21.90 12.97 2.08
CA GLN A 55 -23.24 13.14 1.58
C GLN A 55 -24.14 12.24 2.42
N TYR A 56 -24.56 12.78 3.58
CA TYR A 56 -25.71 12.25 4.29
C TYR A 56 -26.95 12.58 3.47
N THR A 57 -27.24 11.81 2.43
CA THR A 57 -28.60 11.77 1.89
C THR A 57 -29.45 10.98 2.88
N ALA A 58 -30.27 11.71 3.63
CA ALA A 58 -31.31 11.14 4.46
C ALA A 58 -32.13 10.11 3.63
N PRO A 59 -32.51 8.97 4.21
CA PRO A 59 -33.34 8.01 3.52
C PRO A 59 -34.67 8.68 3.14
N ALA A 60 -34.86 8.94 1.85
CA ALA A 60 -36.16 9.31 1.32
C ALA A 60 -37.08 8.11 1.53
N THR A 61 -38.03 8.25 2.47
CA THR A 61 -39.20 7.39 2.54
C THR A 61 -39.98 7.52 1.23
N PRO A 62 -40.15 6.44 0.43
CA PRO A 62 -41.20 6.45 -0.57
C PRO A 62 -42.53 6.37 0.18
N VAL A 63 -43.26 7.48 0.19
CA VAL A 63 -44.66 7.52 0.58
C VAL A 63 -45.42 6.57 -0.35
N GLN A 64 -46.17 5.64 0.26
CA GLN A 64 -47.09 4.71 -0.38
C GLN A 64 -47.99 5.40 -1.41
N ASN A 65 -48.27 4.72 -2.53
CA ASN A 65 -49.64 4.34 -2.90
C ASN A 65 -49.69 3.72 -4.32
N ALA A 66 -50.08 2.46 -4.40
CA ALA A 66 -51.04 1.95 -5.38
C ALA A 66 -51.48 0.54 -4.94
N TYR A 67 -52.71 0.43 -4.47
CA TYR A 67 -53.38 -0.84 -4.20
C TYR A 67 -53.58 -1.62 -5.51
N ASN A 68 -53.03 -2.83 -5.61
CA ASN A 68 -53.35 -3.80 -6.68
C ASN A 68 -53.94 -5.08 -6.07
N PRO A 69 -55.25 -5.36 -6.21
CA PRO A 69 -55.80 -6.62 -5.74
C PRO A 69 -55.69 -7.64 -6.86
N GLN A 70 -54.57 -8.35 -6.94
CA GLN A 70 -54.52 -9.62 -7.66
C GLN A 70 -53.91 -10.68 -6.75
N ALA A 71 -54.82 -11.30 -6.00
CA ALA A 71 -54.60 -12.52 -5.24
C ALA A 71 -53.92 -13.56 -6.13
N ASN A 72 -52.76 -14.05 -5.69
CA ASN A 72 -52.26 -15.38 -6.01
C ASN A 72 -51.45 -15.88 -4.81
N ASN A 73 -52.03 -16.86 -4.12
CA ASN A 73 -51.46 -17.55 -2.97
C ASN A 73 -50.22 -18.33 -3.42
N TYR A 74 -49.04 -17.92 -2.97
CA TYR A 74 -47.92 -18.83 -2.72
C TYR A 74 -47.26 -18.41 -1.41
N TYR A 75 -47.22 -19.33 -0.45
CA TYR A 75 -46.47 -19.18 0.79
C TYR A 75 -45.00 -18.93 0.44
N ALA A 76 -44.47 -17.77 0.83
CA ALA A 76 -43.05 -17.46 0.73
C ALA A 76 -42.45 -17.37 2.13
N GLU A 77 -41.46 -18.24 2.34
CA GLU A 77 -40.54 -18.36 3.48
C GLU A 77 -39.90 -17.01 3.86
N PRO A 78 -39.50 -16.78 5.12
CA PRO A 78 -38.83 -15.54 5.53
C PRO A 78 -37.58 -15.32 4.69
N ALA A 79 -37.55 -14.23 3.90
CA ALA A 79 -36.39 -13.85 3.11
C ALA A 79 -35.20 -13.61 4.05
N GLN A 80 -34.28 -14.57 4.10
CA GLN A 80 -33.00 -14.40 4.77
C GLN A 80 -32.26 -13.23 4.11
N PRO A 81 -31.54 -12.41 4.88
CA PRO A 81 -30.68 -11.37 4.33
C PRO A 81 -29.68 -12.05 3.40
N VAL A 82 -29.76 -11.74 2.11
CA VAL A 82 -28.83 -12.24 1.11
C VAL A 82 -27.44 -11.74 1.54
N PRO A 83 -26.48 -12.61 1.89
CA PRO A 83 -25.15 -12.16 2.24
C PRO A 83 -24.59 -11.40 1.04
N PRO A 84 -23.99 -10.21 1.24
CA PRO A 84 -23.38 -9.49 0.14
C PRO A 84 -22.36 -10.44 -0.50
N THR A 85 -22.55 -10.74 -1.77
CA THR A 85 -21.56 -11.44 -2.58
C THR A 85 -20.31 -10.58 -2.57
N GLN A 86 -19.38 -10.89 -1.66
CA GLN A 86 -18.12 -10.18 -1.54
C GLN A 86 -17.38 -10.39 -2.85
N SER A 87 -17.25 -9.32 -3.62
CA SER A 87 -16.52 -9.36 -4.86
C SER A 87 -15.04 -9.54 -4.52
N ILE A 88 -14.31 -10.27 -5.36
CA ILE A 88 -12.85 -10.38 -5.28
C ILE A 88 -12.19 -8.99 -5.16
N ALA A 89 -12.78 -7.99 -5.83
CA ALA A 89 -12.35 -6.60 -5.72
C ALA A 89 -12.48 -6.03 -4.30
N ASP A 90 -13.57 -6.32 -3.59
CA ASP A 90 -13.81 -5.83 -2.23
C ASP A 90 -12.82 -6.45 -1.25
N GLU A 91 -12.46 -7.72 -1.45
CA GLU A 91 -11.42 -8.40 -0.65
C GLU A 91 -10.04 -7.80 -0.87
N ILE A 92 -9.66 -7.51 -2.11
CA ILE A 92 -8.38 -6.84 -2.44
C ILE A 92 -8.33 -5.43 -1.82
N ILE A 93 -9.43 -4.67 -1.86
CA ILE A 93 -9.51 -3.35 -1.22
C ILE A 93 -9.33 -3.47 0.30
N LYS A 94 -9.95 -4.47 0.93
CA LYS A 94 -9.79 -4.73 2.36
C LYS A 94 -8.36 -5.09 2.72
N LEU A 95 -7.72 -5.97 1.96
CA LEU A 95 -6.31 -6.32 2.15
C LEU A 95 -5.39 -5.09 2.01
N LYS A 96 -5.65 -4.23 1.02
CA LYS A 96 -4.87 -2.99 0.82
C LYS A 96 -5.00 -2.05 2.03
N SER A 97 -6.21 -1.89 2.55
CA SER A 97 -6.44 -1.10 3.76
C SER A 97 -5.69 -1.65 4.98
N LEU A 98 -5.60 -2.98 5.14
CA LEU A 98 -4.85 -3.59 6.24
C LEU A 98 -3.34 -3.37 6.09
N MET A 99 -2.83 -3.41 4.86
CA MET A 99 -1.42 -3.16 4.57
C MET A 99 -1.05 -1.69 4.85
N ASP A 100 -1.91 -0.76 4.43
CA ASP A 100 -1.69 0.67 4.66
C ASP A 100 -1.79 1.04 6.16
N GLN A 101 -2.52 0.24 6.96
CA GLN A 101 -2.54 0.33 8.42
C GLN A 101 -1.34 -0.36 9.11
N GLY A 102 -0.49 -1.06 8.35
CA GLY A 102 0.64 -1.82 8.87
C GLY A 102 0.26 -3.11 9.61
N ILE A 103 -0.98 -3.59 9.44
CA ILE A 103 -1.48 -4.84 10.06
C ILE A 103 -0.94 -6.07 9.32
N ILE A 104 -0.75 -5.97 8.00
CA ILE A 104 -0.13 -7.00 7.17
C ILE A 104 1.07 -6.42 6.44
N THR A 105 2.05 -7.26 6.12
CA THR A 105 3.23 -6.80 5.36
C THR A 105 2.94 -6.72 3.86
N PRO A 106 3.73 -5.96 3.08
CA PRO A 106 3.59 -5.91 1.62
C PRO A 106 3.67 -7.29 0.96
N GLU A 107 4.48 -8.20 1.51
CA GLU A 107 4.63 -9.57 1.02
C GLU A 107 3.34 -10.38 1.21
N GLU A 108 2.69 -10.24 2.37
CA GLU A 108 1.43 -10.92 2.68
C GLU A 108 0.27 -10.41 1.82
N PHE A 109 0.25 -9.10 1.55
CA PHE A 109 -0.72 -8.49 0.65
C PHE A 109 -0.60 -9.06 -0.77
N GLU A 110 0.60 -9.12 -1.33
CA GLU A 110 0.81 -9.60 -2.70
C GLU A 110 0.53 -11.10 -2.83
N ALA A 111 0.86 -11.91 -1.81
CA ALA A 111 0.52 -13.34 -1.82
C ALA A 111 -0.99 -13.56 -1.87
N LYS A 112 -1.75 -12.89 -1.01
CA LYS A 112 -3.22 -13.01 -0.97
C LYS A 112 -3.88 -12.41 -2.21
N LYS A 113 -3.37 -11.31 -2.74
CA LYS A 113 -3.86 -10.72 -3.98
C LYS A 113 -3.72 -11.68 -5.17
N LYS A 114 -2.61 -12.41 -5.27
CA LYS A 114 -2.39 -13.43 -6.32
C LYS A 114 -3.34 -14.63 -6.16
N GLU A 115 -3.52 -15.11 -4.93
CA GLU A 115 -4.49 -16.16 -4.61
C GLU A 115 -5.91 -15.77 -5.05
N LEU A 116 -6.33 -14.54 -4.74
CA LEU A 116 -7.64 -14.01 -5.11
C LEU A 116 -7.82 -13.78 -6.61
N LEU A 117 -6.73 -13.52 -7.34
CA LEU A 117 -6.73 -13.37 -8.79
C LEU A 117 -6.50 -14.69 -9.53
N ASN A 118 -6.20 -15.77 -8.81
CA ASN A 118 -5.87 -17.09 -9.34
C ASN A 118 -4.74 -17.07 -10.39
N ILE A 119 -3.65 -16.35 -10.07
CA ILE A 119 -2.46 -16.15 -10.93
C ILE A 119 -1.16 -16.65 -10.30
#